data_AF-A0A2I8ESG8-F1
#
_entry.id   AF-A0A2I8ESG8-F1
#
_cell.length_a   1.000
_cell.length_b   1.000
_cell.length_c   1.000
_cell.angle_alpha   90.00
_cell.angle_beta   90.00
_cell.angle_gamma   90.00
#
_symmetry.space_group_name_H-M   'P 1'
#
loop_
_entity.id
_entity.type
_entity.pdbx_description
1 polymer ?
#
loop_
_entity_poly.entity_id
_entity_poly.type
_entity_poly.pdbx_seq_one_letter_code
_entity_poly.pdbx_strand_id
1 'polypeptide(L)'
;MKTRPRLKGRRYARGNAKGIVSVEFALLLPLLLGIALPLYDIARNIQAQMILINVSREGANLSSRAAATYPMQTIMSSLAATTPPLNMSANGMIYITQIMGSQGCDAKGNGCTGTVVAQWKWTGGSDGGAASKIWNCSSAGTSWATDGSGACNGLGGKTPAQAVDLLKGKLSDGQIAYAVESFYVQQPLIGAINLGGGITTPALSPNLYSMSVF
;
A
#
# COMPACT_ATOMS: atom_id res chain seq x y z
N MET A 1 -49.22 -4.79 -74.18
CA MET A 1 -47.99 -4.81 -73.37
C MET A 1 -48.07 -3.70 -72.32
N LYS A 2 -48.04 -4.05 -71.02
CA LYS A 2 -48.22 -3.12 -69.88
C LYS A 2 -46.87 -2.93 -69.19
N THR A 3 -46.34 -1.72 -69.20
CA THR A 3 -45.07 -1.36 -68.55
C THR A 3 -45.29 -1.15 -67.05
N ARG A 4 -44.50 -1.84 -66.21
CA ARG A 4 -44.48 -1.63 -64.75
C ARG A 4 -43.38 -0.63 -64.38
N PRO A 5 -43.61 0.34 -63.47
CA PRO A 5 -42.55 1.22 -63.00
C PRO A 5 -41.68 0.48 -61.97
N ARG A 6 -40.36 0.53 -62.16
CA ARG A 6 -39.38 0.08 -61.16
C ARG A 6 -39.34 1.09 -60.01
N LEU A 7 -39.75 0.65 -58.82
CA LEU A 7 -39.52 1.38 -57.57
C LEU A 7 -38.01 1.52 -57.33
N LYS A 8 -37.51 2.75 -57.46
CA LYS A 8 -36.13 3.13 -57.16
C LYS A 8 -35.98 3.18 -55.64
N GLY A 9 -35.62 2.05 -55.04
CA GLY A 9 -35.40 1.94 -53.60
C GLY A 9 -34.29 2.89 -53.12
N ARG A 10 -34.65 3.81 -52.20
CA ARG A 10 -33.76 4.70 -51.46
C ARG A 10 -32.62 3.89 -50.81
N ARG A 11 -31.43 3.92 -51.41
CA ARG A 11 -30.16 3.47 -50.83
C ARG A 11 -29.24 4.65 -50.47
N TYR A 12 -29.78 5.72 -49.90
CA TYR A 12 -29.01 6.93 -49.56
C TYR A 12 -28.89 7.23 -48.06
N ALA A 13 -29.28 6.31 -47.17
CA ALA A 13 -29.32 6.59 -45.72
C ALA A 13 -28.28 5.82 -44.87
N ARG A 14 -27.41 4.99 -45.45
CA ARG A 14 -26.42 4.20 -44.67
C ARG A 14 -25.00 4.79 -44.62
N GLY A 15 -24.63 5.65 -45.56
CA GLY A 15 -23.30 6.30 -45.59
C GLY A 15 -23.20 7.47 -44.61
N ASN A 16 -24.19 8.36 -44.59
CA ASN A 16 -24.15 9.61 -43.82
C ASN A 16 -24.34 9.41 -42.31
N ALA A 17 -25.00 8.32 -41.89
CA ALA A 17 -25.18 7.99 -40.47
C ALA A 17 -23.84 7.68 -39.78
N LYS A 18 -22.85 7.13 -40.49
CA LYS A 18 -21.53 6.81 -39.92
C LYS A 18 -20.67 8.05 -39.64
N GLY A 19 -20.78 9.08 -40.48
CA GLY A 19 -20.05 10.33 -40.30
C GLY A 19 -20.55 11.15 -39.11
N ILE A 20 -21.88 11.23 -38.94
CA ILE A 20 -22.52 11.99 -37.86
C ILE A 20 -22.17 11.39 -36.49
N VAL A 21 -22.25 10.06 -36.35
CA VAL A 21 -21.88 9.37 -35.10
C VAL A 21 -20.41 9.61 -34.71
N SER A 22 -19.51 9.71 -35.70
CA SER A 22 -18.09 9.98 -35.43
C SER A 22 -17.86 11.39 -34.86
N VAL A 23 -18.64 12.37 -35.33
CA VAL A 23 -18.57 13.76 -34.85
C VAL A 23 -19.18 13.91 -33.46
N GLU A 24 -20.32 13.25 -33.20
CA GLU A 24 -20.93 13.22 -31.86
C GLU A 24 -20.00 12.53 -30.84
N PHE A 25 -19.36 11.43 -31.23
CA PHE A 25 -18.38 10.77 -30.38
C PHE A 25 -17.15 11.65 -30.11
N ALA A 26 -16.64 12.37 -31.12
CA ALA A 26 -15.51 13.29 -30.95
C ALA A 26 -15.82 14.44 -29.99
N LEU A 27 -17.08 14.90 -29.94
CA LEU A 27 -17.53 15.92 -28.98
C LEU A 27 -17.69 15.38 -27.55
N LEU A 28 -18.10 14.12 -27.39
CA LEU A 28 -18.26 13.47 -26.08
C LEU A 28 -16.94 12.93 -25.52
N LEU A 29 -15.95 12.65 -26.37
CA LEU A 29 -14.68 12.03 -25.99
C LEU A 29 -13.91 12.82 -24.91
N PRO A 30 -13.79 14.16 -24.95
CA PRO A 30 -13.11 14.91 -23.89
C PRO A 30 -13.80 14.76 -22.53
N LEU A 31 -15.13 14.75 -22.51
CA LEU A 31 -15.92 14.53 -21.29
C LEU A 31 -15.71 13.11 -20.74
N LEU A 32 -15.74 12.11 -21.62
CA LEU A 32 -15.51 10.71 -21.24
C LEU A 32 -14.10 10.49 -20.70
N LEU A 33 -13.07 11.06 -21.34
CA LEU A 33 -11.70 11.00 -20.85
C LEU A 33 -11.54 11.72 -19.51
N GLY A 34 -12.19 12.87 -19.35
CA GLY A 34 -12.18 13.62 -18.08
C GLY A 34 -12.70 12.81 -16.89
N ILE A 35 -13.62 11.87 -17.12
CA ILE A 35 -14.16 10.99 -16.08
C ILE A 35 -13.41 9.66 -15.99
N ALA A 36 -13.04 9.05 -17.12
CA ALA A 36 -12.41 7.73 -17.17
C ALA A 36 -11.01 7.70 -16.55
N LEU A 37 -10.22 8.75 -16.76
CA LEU A 37 -8.85 8.80 -16.28
C LEU A 37 -8.73 8.88 -14.74
N PRO A 38 -9.45 9.77 -14.03
CA PRO A 38 -9.42 9.74 -12.56
C PRO A 38 -10.02 8.46 -11.98
N LEU A 39 -11.07 7.89 -12.61
CA LEU A 39 -11.62 6.58 -12.21
C LEU A 39 -10.56 5.47 -12.29
N TYR A 40 -9.72 5.48 -13.32
CA TYR A 40 -8.64 4.52 -13.47
C TYR A 40 -7.61 4.64 -12.35
N ASP A 41 -7.19 5.86 -11.99
CA ASP A 41 -6.26 6.08 -10.88
C ASP A 41 -6.87 5.65 -9.53
N ILE A 42 -8.16 5.91 -9.30
CA ILE A 42 -8.89 5.42 -8.11
C ILE A 42 -8.89 3.89 -8.06
N ALA A 43 -9.23 3.22 -9.17
CA ALA A 43 -9.29 1.77 -9.24
C ALA A 43 -7.92 1.13 -8.93
N ARG A 44 -6.84 1.68 -9.49
CA ARG A 44 -5.48 1.22 -9.21
C ARG A 44 -5.09 1.43 -7.75
N ASN A 45 -5.51 2.54 -7.14
CA ASN A 45 -5.23 2.85 -5.73
C ASN A 45 -5.94 1.86 -4.78
N ILE A 46 -7.21 1.55 -5.06
CA ILE A 46 -7.97 0.53 -4.31
C ILE A 46 -7.32 -0.85 -4.47
N GLN A 47 -6.93 -1.22 -5.69
CA GLN A 47 -6.26 -2.50 -5.94
C GLN A 47 -4.96 -2.62 -5.15
N ALA A 48 -4.14 -1.57 -5.17
CA ALA A 48 -2.89 -1.51 -4.43
C ALA A 48 -3.12 -1.62 -2.90
N GLN A 49 -4.16 -0.96 -2.38
CA GLN A 49 -4.50 -1.05 -0.97
C GLN A 49 -4.93 -2.47 -0.55
N MET A 50 -5.72 -3.17 -1.38
CA MET A 50 -6.09 -4.57 -1.10
C MET A 50 -4.88 -5.49 -1.06
N ILE A 51 -3.92 -5.31 -1.98
CA ILE A 51 -2.68 -6.10 -2.02
C ILE A 51 -1.87 -5.86 -0.73
N LEU A 52 -1.70 -4.61 -0.30
CA LEU A 52 -0.97 -4.29 0.93
C LEU A 52 -1.65 -4.85 2.18
N ILE A 53 -2.98 -4.85 2.24
CA ILE A 53 -3.72 -5.48 3.35
C ILE A 53 -3.41 -6.97 3.40
N ASN A 54 -3.49 -7.67 2.28
CA ASN A 54 -3.21 -9.10 2.24
C ASN A 54 -1.75 -9.40 2.60
N VAL A 55 -0.80 -8.63 2.06
CA VAL A 55 0.64 -8.75 2.38
C VAL A 55 0.90 -8.54 3.86
N SER A 56 0.30 -7.52 4.47
CA SER A 56 0.47 -7.28 5.91
C SER A 56 -0.10 -8.44 6.75
N ARG A 57 -1.26 -8.99 6.38
CA ARG A 57 -1.88 -10.12 7.08
C ARG A 57 -1.07 -11.41 6.94
N GLU A 58 -0.68 -11.74 5.72
CA GLU A 58 0.14 -12.91 5.43
C GLU A 58 1.51 -12.78 6.08
N GLY A 59 2.10 -11.59 6.04
CA GLY A 59 3.36 -11.30 6.71
C GLY A 59 3.28 -11.42 8.22
N ALA A 60 2.20 -10.98 8.86
CA ALA A 60 2.01 -11.13 10.31
C ALA A 60 1.85 -12.62 10.71
N ASN A 61 1.10 -13.39 9.93
CA ASN A 61 0.96 -14.84 10.17
C ASN A 61 2.26 -15.61 9.89
N LEU A 62 3.00 -15.26 8.83
CA LEU A 62 4.28 -15.89 8.50
C LEU A 62 5.36 -15.51 9.51
N SER A 63 5.46 -14.25 9.91
CA SER A 63 6.43 -13.84 10.94
C SER A 63 6.15 -14.51 12.28
N SER A 64 4.90 -14.55 12.75
CA SER A 64 4.58 -15.24 14.01
C SER A 64 4.90 -16.75 14.03
N ARG A 65 4.84 -17.43 12.88
CA ARG A 65 5.06 -18.89 12.79
C ARG A 65 6.46 -19.29 12.33
N ALA A 66 7.04 -18.53 11.42
CA ALA A 66 8.23 -18.91 10.66
C ALA A 66 9.47 -18.08 11.05
N ALA A 67 9.33 -17.06 11.91
CA ALA A 67 10.43 -16.22 12.40
C ALA A 67 11.62 -17.00 12.98
N ALA A 68 11.35 -18.14 13.62
CA ALA A 68 12.39 -18.98 14.23
C ALA A 68 13.12 -19.87 13.22
N THR A 69 12.56 -20.07 12.03
CA THR A 69 13.06 -21.01 11.02
C THR A 69 13.71 -20.31 9.83
N TYR A 70 13.18 -19.15 9.43
CA TYR A 70 13.64 -18.43 8.24
C TYR A 70 14.09 -17.00 8.59
N PRO A 71 15.13 -16.48 7.93
CA PRO A 71 15.50 -15.08 8.04
C PRO A 71 14.34 -14.16 7.63
N MET A 72 14.15 -13.06 8.37
CA MET A 72 13.08 -12.09 8.12
C MET A 72 13.13 -11.48 6.72
N GLN A 73 14.33 -11.30 6.15
CA GLN A 73 14.49 -10.84 4.77
C GLN A 73 13.91 -11.83 3.75
N THR A 74 14.04 -13.14 3.98
CA THR A 74 13.45 -14.16 3.10
C THR A 74 11.94 -14.05 3.12
N ILE A 75 11.33 -13.90 4.30
CA ILE A 75 9.88 -13.70 4.45
C ILE A 75 9.46 -12.44 3.70
N MET A 76 10.09 -11.29 3.96
CA MET A 76 9.73 -10.04 3.28
C MET A 76 9.95 -10.08 1.76
N SER A 77 11.01 -10.75 1.28
CA SER A 77 11.25 -10.91 -0.15
C SER A 77 10.17 -11.77 -0.83
N SER A 78 9.70 -12.83 -0.16
CA SER A 78 8.60 -13.66 -0.66
C SER A 78 7.28 -12.89 -0.69
N LEU A 79 7.00 -12.08 0.34
CA LEU A 79 5.84 -11.19 0.38
C LEU A 79 5.90 -10.12 -0.71
N ALA A 80 7.07 -9.53 -0.97
CA ALA A 80 7.26 -8.57 -2.05
C ALA A 80 7.09 -9.21 -3.44
N ALA A 81 7.42 -10.50 -3.59
CA ALA A 81 7.23 -11.23 -4.85
C ALA A 81 5.75 -11.53 -5.14
N THR A 82 4.86 -11.51 -4.14
CA THR A 82 3.41 -11.74 -4.34
C THR A 82 2.61 -10.46 -4.57
N THR A 83 3.27 -9.29 -4.61
CA THR A 83 2.60 -8.01 -4.86
C THR A 83 2.41 -7.56 -6.32
N PRO A 84 2.89 -8.23 -7.39
CA PRO A 84 2.58 -7.81 -8.76
C PRO A 84 1.06 -7.61 -8.95
N PRO A 85 0.62 -6.48 -9.56
CA PRO A 85 1.38 -5.56 -10.41
C PRO A 85 2.13 -4.42 -9.69
N LEU A 86 2.16 -4.38 -8.35
CA LEU A 86 2.89 -3.35 -7.61
C LEU A 86 4.40 -3.62 -7.66
N ASN A 87 5.17 -2.57 -7.95
CA ASN A 87 6.62 -2.61 -7.88
C ASN A 87 7.09 -2.22 -6.47
N MET A 88 7.07 -3.18 -5.56
CA MET A 88 7.52 -2.97 -4.18
C MET A 88 9.01 -2.62 -4.11
N SER A 89 9.84 -3.11 -5.04
CA SER A 89 11.28 -2.80 -5.02
C SER A 89 11.56 -1.31 -5.29
N ALA A 90 10.80 -0.68 -6.19
CA ALA A 90 11.00 0.72 -6.54
C ALA A 90 10.26 1.71 -5.61
N ASN A 91 9.10 1.33 -5.09
CA ASN A 91 8.19 2.26 -4.41
C ASN A 91 7.59 1.72 -3.11
N GLY A 92 8.05 0.57 -2.59
CA GLY A 92 7.44 -0.09 -1.45
C GLY A 92 8.43 -0.43 -0.35
N MET A 93 7.91 -0.51 0.87
CA MET A 93 8.64 -1.00 2.04
C MET A 93 7.79 -1.91 2.88
N ILE A 94 8.45 -2.84 3.55
CA ILE A 94 7.83 -3.70 4.55
C ILE A 94 8.66 -3.57 5.83
N TYR A 95 7.99 -3.36 6.95
CA TYR A 95 8.58 -3.41 8.28
C TYR A 95 7.91 -4.51 9.07
N ILE A 96 8.71 -5.31 9.78
CA ILE A 96 8.23 -6.30 10.73
C ILE A 96 8.73 -5.87 12.10
N THR A 97 7.80 -5.64 13.02
CA THR A 97 8.09 -5.22 14.38
C THR A 97 7.60 -6.29 15.34
N GLN A 98 8.50 -6.78 16.18
CA GLN A 98 8.19 -7.71 17.25
C GLN A 98 7.95 -6.94 18.53
N ILE A 99 6.73 -7.10 19.06
CA ILE A 99 6.25 -6.40 20.24
C ILE A 99 6.06 -7.43 21.34
N MET A 100 6.67 -7.21 22.50
CA MET A 100 6.48 -8.03 23.68
C MET A 100 5.62 -7.27 24.70
N GLY A 101 4.69 -7.97 25.36
CA GLY A 101 3.98 -7.43 26.51
C GLY A 101 4.95 -7.16 27.65
N SER A 102 4.87 -5.98 28.25
CA SER A 102 5.72 -5.59 29.38
C SER A 102 4.90 -5.39 30.67
N GLN A 103 5.42 -5.87 31.80
CA GLN A 103 4.87 -5.68 33.16
C GLN A 103 5.07 -4.24 33.70
N GLY A 104 5.11 -3.22 32.84
CA GLY A 104 5.10 -1.82 33.27
C GLY A 104 3.76 -1.39 33.90
N CYS A 105 2.84 -2.34 34.09
CA CYS A 105 1.55 -2.13 34.71
C CYS A 105 1.71 -1.72 36.18
N ASP A 106 0.96 -0.73 36.63
CA ASP A 106 0.73 -0.54 38.05
C ASP A 106 0.01 -1.77 38.64
N ALA A 107 -0.02 -1.88 39.98
CA ALA A 107 -0.71 -2.98 40.67
C ALA A 107 -2.23 -3.08 40.39
N LYS A 108 -2.79 -2.12 39.65
CA LYS A 108 -4.20 -2.04 39.23
C LYS A 108 -4.39 -2.36 37.73
N GLY A 109 -3.32 -2.72 37.02
CA GLY A 109 -3.35 -3.08 35.60
C GLY A 109 -3.35 -1.88 34.63
N ASN A 110 -3.06 -0.66 35.10
CA ASN A 110 -2.96 0.52 34.23
C ASN A 110 -1.51 0.72 33.78
N GLY A 111 -1.32 1.21 32.54
CA GLY A 111 0.02 1.51 32.01
C GLY A 111 0.73 0.35 31.33
N CYS A 112 0.05 -0.78 31.11
CA CYS A 112 0.59 -1.95 30.40
C CYS A 112 0.90 -1.64 28.92
N THR A 113 2.10 -1.16 28.61
CA THR A 113 2.55 -0.90 27.24
C THR A 113 3.23 -2.13 26.63
N GLY A 114 3.14 -2.26 25.31
CA GLY A 114 4.03 -3.16 24.58
C GLY A 114 5.43 -2.57 24.52
N THR A 115 6.45 -3.40 24.39
CA THR A 115 7.82 -2.95 24.13
C THR A 115 8.34 -3.59 22.86
N VAL A 116 8.96 -2.80 22.00
CA VAL A 116 9.62 -3.31 20.79
C VAL A 116 10.90 -4.04 21.20
N VAL A 117 10.93 -5.35 20.93
CA VAL A 117 12.08 -6.21 21.27
C VAL A 117 12.95 -6.51 20.05
N ALA A 118 12.36 -6.47 18.86
CA ALA A 118 13.09 -6.59 17.61
C ALA A 118 12.31 -5.88 16.51
N GLN A 119 13.02 -5.38 15.50
CA GLN A 119 12.43 -4.79 14.32
C GLN A 119 13.30 -5.10 13.12
N TRP A 120 12.68 -5.30 11.96
CA TRP A 120 13.35 -5.48 10.70
C TRP A 120 12.70 -4.62 9.61
N LYS A 121 13.52 -4.04 8.75
CA LYS A 121 13.10 -3.41 7.50
C LYS A 121 13.46 -4.29 6.31
N TRP A 122 12.62 -4.31 5.30
CA TRP A 122 12.96 -4.98 4.05
C TRP A 122 14.07 -4.21 3.32
N THR A 123 15.10 -4.92 2.86
CA THR A 123 16.26 -4.32 2.18
C THR A 123 16.14 -4.27 0.67
N GLY A 124 15.19 -5.01 0.08
CA GLY A 124 14.94 -5.03 -1.36
C GLY A 124 14.01 -3.92 -1.87
N GLY A 125 13.46 -3.12 -0.93
CA GLY A 125 12.56 -2.02 -1.20
C GLY A 125 13.28 -0.67 -1.21
N SER A 126 12.63 0.30 -1.83
CA SER A 126 13.01 1.71 -1.78
C SER A 126 12.01 2.40 -0.88
N ASP A 127 12.53 3.10 0.13
CA ASP A 127 11.75 3.66 1.23
C ASP A 127 10.83 4.79 0.83
N GLY A 128 11.09 5.49 -0.28
CA GLY A 128 10.29 6.67 -0.65
C GLY A 128 10.17 7.68 0.51
N GLY A 129 11.06 7.61 1.51
CA GLY A 129 11.00 8.36 2.78
C GLY A 129 10.05 7.82 3.87
N ALA A 130 9.41 6.65 3.68
CA ALA A 130 8.44 6.09 4.62
C ALA A 130 9.13 5.38 5.80
N ALA A 131 9.06 6.02 6.98
CA ALA A 131 9.41 5.41 8.25
C ALA A 131 8.26 4.56 8.81
N SER A 132 8.58 3.52 9.59
CA SER A 132 7.60 2.78 10.39
C SER A 132 6.79 3.74 11.27
N LYS A 133 5.46 3.54 11.31
CA LYS A 133 4.53 4.31 12.14
C LYS A 133 4.39 3.72 13.54
N ILE A 134 4.75 2.45 13.73
CA ILE A 134 4.75 1.79 15.05
C ILE A 134 5.93 2.29 15.88
N TRP A 135 7.14 2.21 15.34
CA TRP A 135 8.36 2.58 16.06
C TRP A 135 9.54 2.71 15.09
N ASN A 136 10.46 3.64 15.32
CA ASN A 136 11.56 3.92 14.39
C ASN A 136 12.94 3.53 14.95
N CYS A 137 13.65 2.64 14.24
CA CYS A 137 15.04 2.22 14.50
C CYS A 137 16.11 3.30 14.20
N SER A 138 15.83 4.53 14.58
CA SER A 138 16.80 5.61 14.73
C SER A 138 16.61 6.32 16.08
N SER A 139 15.70 5.79 16.91
CA SER A 139 15.34 6.31 18.21
C SER A 139 16.08 5.55 19.31
N ALA A 140 16.23 6.15 20.49
CA ALA A 140 16.76 5.45 21.67
C ALA A 140 18.16 4.81 21.49
N GLY A 141 19.02 5.39 20.65
CA GLY A 141 20.37 4.87 20.39
C GLY A 141 20.41 3.62 19.50
N THR A 142 19.32 3.31 18.82
CA THR A 142 19.23 2.19 17.87
C THR A 142 19.62 2.59 16.46
N SER A 143 20.05 1.62 15.66
CA SER A 143 20.45 1.84 14.28
C SER A 143 20.16 0.62 13.41
N TRP A 144 19.85 0.87 12.14
CA TRP A 144 19.69 -0.20 11.16
C TRP A 144 21.02 -0.90 10.88
N ALA A 145 21.01 -2.22 10.91
CA ALA A 145 22.15 -3.04 10.54
C ALA A 145 22.54 -2.81 9.07
N THR A 146 23.85 -2.80 8.81
CA THR A 146 24.45 -2.60 7.48
C THR A 146 24.88 -3.91 6.82
N ASP A 147 24.62 -5.04 7.46
CA ASP A 147 24.97 -6.41 7.02
C ASP A 147 23.96 -7.01 6.03
N GLY A 148 22.95 -6.24 5.62
CA GLY A 148 21.88 -6.72 4.74
C GLY A 148 20.77 -7.51 5.44
N SER A 149 20.88 -7.76 6.75
CA SER A 149 19.80 -8.39 7.53
C SER A 149 18.57 -7.49 7.69
N GLY A 150 18.76 -6.17 7.52
CA GLY A 150 17.76 -5.14 7.77
C GLY A 150 17.27 -5.12 9.22
N ALA A 151 17.97 -5.77 10.15
CA ALA A 151 17.62 -5.80 11.56
C ALA A 151 17.91 -4.46 12.25
N CYS A 152 17.15 -4.17 13.30
CA CYS A 152 17.39 -3.04 14.16
C CYS A 152 18.33 -3.42 15.31
N ASN A 153 19.50 -2.78 15.38
CA ASN A 153 20.49 -2.99 16.43
C ASN A 153 20.25 -2.04 17.61
N GLY A 154 20.66 -2.45 18.81
CA GLY A 154 20.51 -1.66 20.03
C GLY A 154 19.14 -1.82 20.72
N LEU A 155 18.29 -2.72 20.23
CA LEU A 155 17.08 -3.17 20.91
C LEU A 155 17.44 -4.14 22.04
N GLY A 156 17.89 -3.59 23.18
CA GLY A 156 18.29 -4.35 24.36
C GLY A 156 17.49 -3.97 25.60
N GLY A 157 16.43 -4.74 25.89
CA GLY A 157 15.70 -4.69 27.16
C GLY A 157 14.37 -3.94 27.15
N LYS A 158 13.60 -4.04 28.24
CA LYS A 158 12.30 -3.37 28.42
C LYS A 158 12.49 -1.89 28.80
N THR A 159 12.98 -1.06 27.87
CA THR A 159 13.18 0.37 28.17
C THR A 159 11.94 1.22 27.84
N PRO A 160 11.64 2.30 28.59
CA PRO A 160 10.52 3.18 28.30
C PRO A 160 10.58 3.82 26.90
N ALA A 161 11.78 3.98 26.33
CA ALA A 161 12.00 4.56 25.00
C ALA A 161 11.62 3.61 23.84
N GLN A 162 11.36 2.33 24.14
CA GLN A 162 10.88 1.31 23.22
C GLN A 162 9.40 0.95 23.47
N ALA A 163 8.72 1.71 24.33
CA ALA A 163 7.31 1.51 24.62
C ALA A 163 6.45 1.90 23.42
N VAL A 164 5.46 1.05 23.12
CA VAL A 164 4.44 1.28 22.11
C VAL A 164 3.05 1.14 22.75
N ASP A 165 2.14 2.05 22.40
CA ASP A 165 0.73 1.97 22.80
C ASP A 165 -0.04 0.91 21.98
N LEU A 166 0.57 0.37 20.92
CA LEU A 166 0.02 -0.73 20.15
C LEU A 166 -0.12 -1.97 21.05
N LEU A 167 -1.33 -2.55 21.10
CA LEU A 167 -1.70 -3.68 21.95
C LEU A 167 -1.62 -3.45 23.47
N LYS A 168 -1.72 -2.19 23.91
CA LYS A 168 -1.80 -1.81 25.32
C LYS A 168 -2.88 -2.60 26.07
N GLY A 169 -2.47 -3.30 27.14
CA GLY A 169 -3.36 -4.14 27.96
C GLY A 169 -3.95 -5.37 27.24
N LYS A 170 -3.44 -5.75 26.06
CA LYS A 170 -3.89 -6.93 25.30
C LYS A 170 -2.87 -8.07 25.30
N LEU A 171 -1.60 -7.78 25.58
CA LEU A 171 -0.55 -8.78 25.73
C LEU A 171 -0.25 -9.01 27.22
N SER A 172 -0.20 -10.28 27.59
CA SER A 172 0.39 -10.68 28.87
C SER A 172 1.92 -10.55 28.82
N ASP A 173 2.57 -10.53 29.96
CA ASP A 173 4.03 -10.44 30.00
C ASP A 173 4.72 -11.62 29.34
N GLY A 174 5.75 -11.31 28.57
CA GLY A 174 6.47 -12.30 27.77
C GLY A 174 5.68 -12.83 26.57
N GLN A 175 4.42 -12.45 26.41
CA GLN A 175 3.68 -12.70 25.18
C GLN A 175 4.23 -11.81 24.08
N ILE A 176 4.45 -12.40 22.91
CA ILE A 176 5.02 -11.74 21.74
C ILE A 176 3.95 -11.67 20.67
N ALA A 177 3.81 -10.50 20.06
CA ALA A 177 3.04 -10.28 18.85
C ALA A 177 3.93 -9.73 17.74
N TYR A 178 3.59 -10.04 16.50
CA TYR A 178 4.27 -9.52 15.32
C TYR A 178 3.36 -8.55 14.59
N ALA A 179 3.82 -7.31 14.44
CA ALA A 179 3.16 -6.29 13.68
C ALA A 179 3.90 -6.07 12.35
N VAL A 180 3.19 -6.21 11.24
CA VAL A 180 3.75 -6.02 9.90
C VAL A 180 3.11 -4.81 9.27
N GLU A 181 3.95 -3.85 8.91
CA GLU A 181 3.59 -2.64 8.19
C GLU A 181 4.07 -2.75 6.75
N SER A 182 3.21 -2.36 5.81
CA SER A 182 3.54 -2.29 4.39
C SER A 182 3.21 -0.89 3.87
N PHE A 183 4.18 -0.27 3.22
CA PHE A 183 4.10 1.06 2.63
C PHE A 183 4.24 0.95 1.13
N TYR A 184 3.52 1.80 0.40
CA TYR A 184 3.69 1.91 -1.04
C TYR A 184 3.41 3.33 -1.52
N VAL A 185 4.33 3.88 -2.31
CA VAL A 185 4.18 5.17 -2.97
C VAL A 185 3.66 4.93 -4.39
N GLN A 186 2.36 5.09 -4.56
CA GLN A 186 1.72 5.00 -5.86
C GLN A 186 1.99 6.26 -6.68
N GLN A 187 2.68 6.07 -7.82
CA GLN A 187 2.82 7.10 -8.83
C GLN A 187 1.49 7.21 -9.60
N PRO A 188 0.75 8.33 -9.49
CA PRO A 188 -0.49 8.52 -10.23
C PRO A 188 -0.20 8.57 -11.74
N LEU A 189 -1.09 8.00 -12.55
CA LEU A 189 -0.94 8.08 -14.01
C LEU A 189 -1.18 9.53 -14.47
N ILE A 190 -2.13 10.20 -13.83
CA ILE A 190 -2.38 11.62 -14.01
C ILE A 190 -2.12 12.29 -12.68
N GLY A 191 -0.91 12.83 -12.53
CA GLY A 191 -0.55 13.65 -11.38
C GLY A 191 -1.43 14.90 -11.25
N ALA A 192 -0.99 15.87 -10.45
CA ALA A 192 -1.70 17.14 -10.36
C ALA A 192 -1.76 17.80 -11.76
N ILE A 193 -2.97 17.97 -12.30
CA ILE A 193 -3.16 18.71 -13.55
C ILE A 193 -3.17 20.18 -13.17
N ASN A 194 -2.21 20.94 -13.69
CA ASN A 194 -2.23 22.39 -13.60
C ASN A 194 -3.08 22.92 -14.77
N LEU A 195 -4.31 23.32 -14.46
CA LEU A 195 -5.27 23.82 -15.45
C LEU A 195 -5.07 25.32 -15.75
N GLY A 196 -4.00 25.93 -15.24
CA GLY A 196 -3.79 27.38 -15.27
C GLY A 196 -4.71 28.12 -14.30
N GLY A 197 -4.41 29.39 -14.00
CA GLY A 197 -5.25 30.22 -13.12
C GLY A 197 -5.28 29.79 -11.64
N GLY A 198 -4.30 29.03 -11.17
CA GLY A 198 -4.20 28.58 -9.77
C GLY A 198 -5.04 27.35 -9.43
N ILE A 199 -5.75 26.76 -10.40
CA ILE A 199 -6.52 25.54 -10.20
C ILE A 199 -5.61 24.34 -10.48
N THR A 200 -5.23 23.63 -9.41
CA THR A 200 -4.52 22.36 -9.49
C THR A 200 -5.43 21.25 -8.97
N THR A 201 -5.55 20.15 -9.70
CA THR A 201 -6.23 18.97 -9.16
C THR A 201 -5.31 18.28 -8.16
N PRO A 202 -5.79 17.87 -6.97
CA PRO A 202 -4.97 17.12 -6.04
C PRO A 202 -4.64 15.75 -6.63
N ALA A 203 -3.37 15.33 -6.52
CA ALA A 203 -3.01 13.95 -6.82
C ALA A 203 -3.72 13.01 -5.82
N LEU A 204 -4.40 11.99 -6.33
CA LEU A 204 -5.13 11.02 -5.51
C LEU A 204 -4.14 10.18 -4.69
N SER A 205 -3.98 10.53 -3.41
CA SER A 205 -3.27 9.81 -2.33
C SER A 205 -2.13 8.91 -2.81
N PRO A 206 -0.90 9.44 -3.00
CA PRO A 206 0.23 8.64 -3.44
C PRO A 206 0.72 7.68 -2.35
N ASN A 207 0.45 7.93 -1.06
CA ASN A 207 1.06 7.14 0.02
C ASN A 207 0.06 6.16 0.62
N LEU A 208 0.17 4.90 0.22
CA LEU A 208 -0.59 3.78 0.77
C LEU A 208 0.12 3.16 1.97
N TYR A 209 -0.68 2.79 2.98
CA TYR A 209 -0.21 2.17 4.21
C TYR A 209 -1.19 1.10 4.66
N SER A 210 -0.65 -0.04 5.08
CA SER A 210 -1.41 -1.11 5.75
C SER A 210 -0.61 -1.67 6.91
N MET A 211 -1.32 -2.09 7.96
CA MET A 211 -0.74 -2.71 9.15
C MET A 211 -1.62 -3.87 9.61
N SER A 212 -0.99 -5.00 9.91
CA SER A 212 -1.65 -6.15 10.55
C SER A 212 -0.81 -6.65 11.70
N VAL A 213 -1.48 -7.16 12.74
CA VAL A 213 -0.84 -7.65 13.96
C VAL A 213 -1.36 -9.06 14.25
N PHE A 214 -0.46 -9.96 14.64
CA PHE A 214 -0.76 -11.35 14.96
C PHE A 214 -0.06 -11.79 16.25
#